data_AF-A0A150GBN4-F1
#
_entry.id   AF-A0A150GBN4-F1
#
_cell.length_a   1.000
_cell.length_b   1.000
_cell.length_c   1.000
_cell.angle_alpha   90.00
_cell.angle_beta   90.00
_cell.angle_gamma   90.00
#
_symmetry.space_group_name_H-M   'P 1'
#
loop_
_entity.id
_entity.type
_entity.pdbx_description
1 polymer ?
#
loop_
_entity_poly.entity_id
_entity_poly.type
_entity_poly.pdbx_seq_one_letter_code
_entity_poly.pdbx_strand_id
1 'polypeptide(L)'
;MQAWYGAPVLFSGSLRSNLDPREALTDERLWEVLEAVRLRGPVAALPGGLDAAVAAGGGNLSVGQRQLLCLARALLQDAKVREVVLSGRERVW
;
A
#
# COMPACT_ATOMS: atom_id res chain seq x y z
N MET A 1 -19.23 -17.61 -18.40
CA MET A 1 -19.06 -17.72 -16.94
C MET A 1 -17.57 -17.66 -16.59
N GLN A 2 -17.01 -16.47 -16.36
CA GLN A 2 -15.75 -16.33 -15.63
C GLN A 2 -15.93 -15.11 -14.73
N ALA A 3 -16.19 -15.38 -13.45
CA ALA A 3 -16.32 -14.35 -12.44
C ALA A 3 -14.96 -13.66 -12.29
N TRP A 4 -14.92 -12.40 -12.69
CA TRP A 4 -13.93 -11.42 -12.27
C TRP A 4 -14.04 -11.25 -10.74
N TYR A 5 -13.49 -12.19 -9.98
CA TYR A 5 -13.18 -11.94 -8.57
C TYR A 5 -11.94 -11.08 -8.55
N GLY A 6 -12.12 -9.79 -8.26
CA GLY A 6 -11.10 -8.74 -8.24
C GLY A 6 -9.93 -9.04 -7.30
N ALA A 7 -9.06 -9.95 -7.71
CA ALA A 7 -7.76 -10.13 -7.10
C ALA A 7 -6.97 -8.84 -7.34
N PRO A 8 -6.33 -8.28 -6.30
CA PRO A 8 -5.54 -7.07 -6.45
C PRO A 8 -4.43 -7.33 -7.47
N VAL A 9 -4.55 -6.69 -8.63
CA VAL A 9 -3.53 -6.79 -9.67
C VAL A 9 -2.29 -6.09 -9.14
N LEU A 10 -1.25 -6.88 -8.89
CA LEU A 10 0.09 -6.40 -8.58
C LEU A 10 0.89 -6.33 -9.87
N PHE A 11 1.56 -5.21 -10.05
CA PHE A 11 2.39 -4.94 -11.20
C PHE A 11 3.83 -5.36 -10.90
N SER A 12 4.55 -5.78 -11.95
CA SER A 12 5.99 -5.95 -11.85
C SER A 12 6.65 -4.59 -11.59
N GLY A 13 7.45 -4.48 -10.55
CA GLY A 13 8.07 -3.22 -10.13
C GLY A 13 8.56 -3.29 -8.70
N SER A 14 8.74 -2.15 -8.03
CA SER A 14 9.02 -2.14 -6.60
C SER A 14 7.75 -2.23 -5.76
N LEU A 15 7.90 -2.56 -4.49
CA LEU A 15 6.81 -2.53 -3.52
C LEU A 15 6.25 -1.11 -3.37
N ARG A 16 7.13 -0.09 -3.42
CA ARG A 16 6.79 1.33 -3.50
C ARG A 16 5.88 1.64 -4.69
N SER A 17 6.26 1.27 -5.92
CA SER A 17 5.44 1.57 -7.11
C SER A 17 4.08 0.85 -7.08
N ASN A 18 3.97 -0.28 -6.38
CA ASN A 18 2.69 -0.98 -6.18
C ASN A 18 1.79 -0.29 -5.14
N LEU A 19 2.38 0.33 -4.12
CA LEU A 19 1.67 1.09 -3.09
C LEU A 19 1.28 2.48 -3.59
N ASP A 20 2.21 3.17 -4.23
CA ASP A 20 2.07 4.52 -4.74
C ASP A 20 2.65 4.64 -6.16
N PRO A 21 1.85 4.32 -7.19
CA PRO A 21 2.27 4.42 -8.59
C PRO A 21 2.62 5.84 -9.06
N ARG A 22 2.23 6.86 -8.28
CA ARG A 22 2.52 8.27 -8.59
C ARG A 22 3.72 8.81 -7.84
N GLU A 23 4.30 8.03 -6.92
CA GLU A 23 5.41 8.44 -6.04
C GLU A 23 5.17 9.81 -5.38
N ALA A 24 3.92 10.09 -5.03
CA ALA A 24 3.48 11.33 -4.41
C ALA A 24 3.62 11.31 -2.88
N LEU A 25 3.83 10.13 -2.29
CA LEU A 25 3.95 9.92 -0.85
C LEU A 25 5.41 9.76 -0.45
N THR A 26 5.72 10.24 0.76
CA THR A 26 7.04 10.05 1.36
C THR A 26 7.21 8.64 1.90
N ASP A 27 8.45 8.20 2.04
CA ASP A 27 8.77 6.86 2.54
C ASP A 27 8.26 6.66 3.97
N GLU A 28 8.30 7.71 4.80
CA GLU A 28 7.73 7.70 6.16
C GLU A 28 6.25 7.34 6.12
N ARG A 29 5.49 7.94 5.20
CA ARG A 29 4.06 7.68 5.08
C ARG A 29 3.77 6.25 4.63
N LEU A 30 4.58 5.73 3.71
CA LEU A 30 4.48 4.33 3.28
C LEU A 30 4.78 3.38 4.45
N TRP A 31 5.83 3.65 5.22
CA TRP A 31 6.18 2.87 6.40
C TRP A 31 5.12 2.91 7.50
N GLU A 32 4.47 4.05 7.73
CA GLU A 32 3.35 4.17 8.68
C GLU A 32 2.17 3.29 8.28
N VAL A 33 1.79 3.27 6.99
CA VAL A 33 0.68 2.42 6.54
C VAL A 33 1.08 0.95 6.56
N LEU A 34 2.32 0.62 6.20
CA LEU A 34 2.83 -0.74 6.32
C LEU A 34 2.88 -1.22 7.78
N GLU A 35 3.15 -0.34 8.73
CA GLU A 35 3.05 -0.63 10.16
C GLU A 35 1.60 -0.90 10.57
N ALA A 36 0.64 -0.07 10.11
CA ALA A 36 -0.78 -0.22 10.41
C ALA A 36 -1.35 -1.57 9.94
N VAL A 37 -0.83 -2.14 8.85
CA VAL A 37 -1.22 -3.47 8.35
C VAL A 37 -0.27 -4.59 8.76
N ARG A 38 0.70 -4.33 9.65
CA ARG A 38 1.72 -5.31 10.09
C ARG A 38 2.59 -5.89 8.96
N LEU A 39 2.74 -5.16 7.86
CA LEU A 39 3.67 -5.49 6.78
C LEU A 39 5.08 -4.92 7.00
N ARG A 40 5.27 -3.94 7.89
CA ARG A 40 6.58 -3.32 8.12
C ARG A 40 7.68 -4.35 8.39
N GLY A 41 7.46 -5.28 9.31
CA GLY A 41 8.44 -6.32 9.65
C GLY A 41 8.83 -7.19 8.45
N PRO A 42 7.85 -7.83 7.77
CA PRO A 42 8.11 -8.59 6.56
C PRO A 42 8.80 -7.79 5.45
N VAL A 43 8.40 -6.53 5.22
CA VAL A 43 8.99 -5.66 4.19
C VAL A 43 10.41 -5.24 4.58
N ALA A 44 10.67 -4.88 5.83
CA ALA A 44 12.00 -4.51 6.33
C ALA A 44 12.99 -5.70 6.31
N ALA A 45 12.49 -6.93 6.38
CA ALA A 45 13.29 -8.14 6.25
C ALA A 45 13.63 -8.48 4.78
N LEU A 46 12.94 -7.87 3.79
CA LEU A 46 13.26 -8.09 2.38
C LEU A 46 14.51 -7.29 1.98
N PRO A 47 15.40 -7.86 1.13
CA PRO A 47 16.49 -7.11 0.55
C PRO A 47 15.91 -5.98 -0.33
N GLY A 48 16.13 -4.73 0.08
CA GLY A 48 15.62 -3.54 -0.59
C GLY A 48 14.40 -2.88 0.06
N GLY A 49 13.76 -3.49 1.07
CA GLY A 49 12.67 -2.84 1.81
C GLY A 49 11.51 -2.40 0.90
N LEU A 50 11.25 -1.08 0.84
CA LEU A 50 10.25 -0.48 -0.05
C LEU A 50 10.60 -0.66 -1.54
N ASP A 51 11.88 -0.79 -1.87
CA ASP A 51 12.38 -1.03 -3.23
C ASP A 51 12.47 -2.51 -3.57
N ALA A 52 12.00 -3.40 -2.68
CA ALA A 52 11.96 -4.82 -2.95
C ALA A 52 11.16 -5.12 -4.23
N ALA A 53 11.74 -5.95 -5.10
CA ALA A 53 11.13 -6.31 -6.36
C ALA A 53 9.86 -7.15 -6.15
N VAL A 54 8.79 -6.78 -6.84
CA VAL A 54 7.52 -7.50 -6.92
C VAL A 54 7.44 -8.11 -8.32
N ALA A 55 7.25 -9.42 -8.39
CA ALA A 55 7.04 -10.12 -9.66
C ALA A 55 5.67 -9.77 -10.24
N ALA A 56 5.49 -9.87 -11.56
CA ALA A 56 4.19 -9.66 -12.19
C ALA A 56 3.12 -10.56 -11.54
N GLY A 57 1.98 -9.97 -11.14
CA GLY A 57 0.92 -10.68 -10.42
C GLY A 57 1.25 -11.04 -8.96
N GLY A 58 2.39 -10.59 -8.43
CA GLY A 58 2.81 -10.87 -7.05
C GLY A 58 3.15 -12.34 -6.79
N GLY A 59 3.67 -13.05 -7.80
CA GLY A 59 4.05 -14.46 -7.70
C GLY A 59 5.15 -14.77 -6.68
N ASN A 60 5.93 -13.75 -6.28
CA ASN A 60 6.97 -13.85 -5.25
C ASN A 60 6.47 -13.50 -3.84
N LEU A 61 5.19 -13.18 -3.67
CA LEU A 61 4.56 -12.89 -2.38
C LEU A 61 3.65 -14.06 -1.96
N SER A 62 3.49 -14.24 -0.66
CA SER A 62 2.45 -15.14 -0.14
C SER A 62 1.05 -14.55 -0.36
N VAL A 63 0.02 -15.40 -0.29
CA VAL A 63 -1.38 -14.94 -0.36
C VAL A 63 -1.67 -13.89 0.72
N GLY A 64 -1.18 -14.11 1.94
CA GLY A 64 -1.34 -13.17 3.05
C GLY A 64 -0.66 -11.83 2.79
N GLN A 65 0.56 -11.83 2.25
CA GLN A 65 1.26 -10.58 1.89
C GLN A 65 0.51 -9.79 0.83
N ARG A 66 -0.06 -10.46 -0.18
CA ARG A 66 -0.89 -9.80 -1.21
C ARG A 66 -2.15 -9.17 -0.62
N GLN A 67 -2.81 -9.85 0.33
CA GLN A 67 -3.98 -9.33 1.02
C GLN A 67 -3.63 -8.09 1.86
N LEU A 68 -2.54 -8.15 2.62
CA LEU A 68 -2.06 -7.02 3.41
C LEU A 68 -1.63 -5.84 2.53
N LEU A 69 -1.02 -6.11 1.37
CA LEU A 69 -0.63 -5.07 0.41
C LEU A 69 -1.87 -4.39 -0.21
N CYS A 70 -2.93 -5.16 -0.45
CA CYS A 70 -4.23 -4.61 -0.86
C CYS A 70 -4.85 -3.74 0.25
N LEU A 71 -4.76 -4.17 1.50
CA LEU A 71 -5.22 -3.39 2.65
C LEU A 71 -4.42 -2.09 2.80
N ALA A 72 -3.09 -2.14 2.63
CA ALA A 72 -2.25 -0.95 2.62
C ALA A 72 -2.68 0.05 1.53
N ARG A 73 -2.94 -0.43 0.31
CA ARG A 73 -3.46 0.42 -0.78
C ARG A 73 -4.80 1.06 -0.44
N ALA A 74 -5.71 0.33 0.19
CA ALA A 74 -6.99 0.87 0.64
C ALA A 74 -6.80 1.98 1.71
N LEU A 75 -5.92 1.74 2.69
CA LEU A 75 -5.60 2.73 3.72
C LEU A 75 -4.92 3.98 3.15
N LEU A 76 -4.06 3.85 2.13
CA LEU A 76 -3.45 4.98 1.44
C LEU A 76 -4.48 5.83 0.68
N GLN A 77 -5.51 5.20 0.11
CA GLN A 77 -6.62 5.93 -0.52
C GLN A 77 -7.48 6.68 0.50
N ASP A 78 -7.80 6.06 1.64
CA ASP A 78 -8.56 6.70 2.73
C ASP A 78 -7.75 7.78 3.47
N ALA A 79 -6.44 7.58 3.61
CA ALA A 79 -5.53 8.56 4.21
C ALA A 79 -5.56 9.90 3.46
N LYS A 80 -5.62 9.85 2.12
CA LYS A 80 -5.72 11.03 1.26
C LYS A 80 -7.01 11.82 1.50
N VAL A 81 -8.08 11.15 1.90
CA VAL A 81 -9.36 11.77 2.28
C VAL A 81 -9.33 12.33 3.71
N ARG A 82 -8.64 11.66 4.64
CA ARG A 82 -8.58 12.09 6.04
C ARG A 82 -7.74 13.35 6.28
N GLU A 83 -6.66 13.56 5.52
CA GLU A 83 -5.85 14.78 5.63
C GLU A 83 -6.65 16.05 5.24
N VAL A 84 -7.47 15.95 4.18
CA VAL A 84 -8.36 17.04 3.74
C VAL A 84 -9.44 17.35 4.79
N VAL A 85 -9.94 16.34 5.50
CA VAL A 85 -11.00 16.53 6.51
C VAL A 85 -10.45 17.08 7.84
N LEU A 86 -9.20 16.80 8.19
CA LEU A 86 -8.57 17.31 9.41
C LEU A 86 -7.95 18.71 9.24
N SER A 87 -7.69 19.15 8.00
CA SER A 87 -7.27 20.52 7.68
C SER A 87 -8.44 21.53 7.58
N GLY A 88 -9.69 21.11 7.81
CA GLY A 88 -10.91 21.91 7.59
C GLY A 88 -11.85 22.00 8.80
N ARG A 89 -11.35 22.03 10.03
CA ARG A 89 -12.16 22.27 11.24
C ARG A 89 -11.72 23.52 12.00
N GLU A 90 -12.00 24.67 11.41
CA GLU A 90 -12.59 25.78 12.17
C GLU A 90 -14.01 25.95 11.65
N ARG A 91 -14.97 25.32 12.33
CA ARG A 91 -16.38 25.70 12.24
C ARG A 91 -16.69 26.48 13.51
N VAL A 92 -16.53 27.80 13.42
CA VAL A 92 -17.18 28.76 14.31
C VAL A 92 -18.64 28.81 13.90
N TRP A 93 -19.52 28.21 14.68
CA TRP A 93 -20.90 28.64 15.01
C TRP A 93 -21.32 27.88 16.27
#